data_AF-A0A7D5MHN3-F1
#
_entry.id   AF-A0A7D5MHN3-F1
#
_cell.length_a   1.000
_cell.length_b   1.000
_cell.length_c   1.000
_cell.angle_alpha   90.00
_cell.angle_beta   90.00
_cell.angle_gamma   90.00
#
_symmetry.space_group_name_H-M   'P 1'
#
loop_
_entity.id
_entity.type
_entity.pdbx_description
1 polymer ?
#
loop_
_entity_poly.entity_id
_entity_poly.type
_entity_poly.pdbx_seq_one_letter_code
_entity_poly.pdbx_strand_id
1 'polypeptide(L)' 'MSKKATKTLTELLDELRQIQISVESGNIDIDQIPYLIQRATAIKEECEARLTGIDSIINAAGNKDV' A
#
# COMPACT_ATOMS: atom_id res chain seq x y z
N MET A 1 -15.18 9.75 -17.22
CA MET A 1 -14.16 8.90 -16.55
C MET A 1 -13.96 9.44 -15.14
N SER A 2 -14.45 8.75 -14.11
CA SER A 2 -14.25 9.18 -12.72
C SER A 2 -12.77 9.07 -12.37
N LYS A 3 -12.13 10.18 -12.00
CA LYS A 3 -10.79 10.16 -11.41
C LYS A 3 -10.87 9.25 -10.18
N LYS A 4 -10.25 8.06 -10.24
CA LYS A 4 -10.04 7.23 -9.04
C LYS A 4 -9.28 8.12 -8.05
N ALA A 5 -9.90 8.44 -6.92
CA ALA A 5 -9.20 9.10 -5.84
C ALA A 5 -8.06 8.19 -5.40
N THR A 6 -6.83 8.69 -5.47
CA THR A 6 -5.66 7.93 -5.07
C THR A 6 -5.58 7.95 -3.54
N LYS A 7 -5.68 6.78 -2.90
CA LYS A 7 -5.48 6.65 -1.44
C LYS A 7 -4.10 7.15 -1.04
N THR A 8 -4.00 7.82 0.09
CA THR A 8 -2.76 8.20 0.77
C THR A 8 -2.01 6.96 1.29
N LEU A 9 -0.73 7.10 1.63
CA LEU A 9 0.05 5.99 2.22
C LEU A 9 -0.57 5.52 3.55
N THR A 10 -1.05 6.44 4.38
CA THR A 10 -1.70 6.11 5.65
C THR A 10 -2.98 5.30 5.42
N GLU A 11 -3.82 5.69 4.46
CA GLU A 11 -5.04 4.94 4.13
C GLU A 11 -4.74 3.53 3.58
N LEU A 12 -3.65 3.37 2.82
CA LEU A 12 -3.21 2.06 2.33
C LEU A 12 -2.72 1.17 3.48
N LEU A 13 -1.98 1.73 4.44
CA LEU A 13 -1.51 1.01 5.63
C LEU A 13 -2.66 0.64 6.57
N ASP A 14 -3.63 1.54 6.76
CA ASP A 14 -4.83 1.25 7.55
C ASP A 14 -5.65 0.11 6.93
N GLU A 15 -5.77 0.09 5.59
CA GLU A 15 -6.43 -0.99 4.87
C GLU A 15 -5.67 -2.32 5.04
N LEU A 16 -4.35 -2.32 4.92
CA LEU A 16 -3.53 -3.52 5.15
C LEU A 16 -3.69 -4.05 6.59
N ARG A 17 -3.76 -3.15 7.57
CA ARG A 17 -4.01 -3.49 8.97
C ARG A 17 -5.39 -4.11 9.17
N GLN A 18 -6.42 -3.60 8.49
CA GLN A 18 -7.75 -4.21 8.55
C GLN A 18 -7.76 -5.62 7.97
N ILE A 19 -7.06 -5.85 6.85
CA ILE A 19 -6.90 -7.20 6.28
C ILE A 19 -6.22 -8.12 7.30
N GLN A 20 -5.14 -7.68 7.93
CA GLN A 20 -4.42 -8.45 8.95
C GLN A 20 -5.34 -8.83 10.12
N ILE A 21 -6.09 -7.87 10.68
CA ILE A 21 -7.02 -8.12 11.79
C ILE A 21 -8.08 -9.17 11.40
N SER A 22 -8.64 -9.06 10.19
CA SER A 22 -9.60 -10.05 9.70
C SER A 22 -8.98 -11.45 9.66
N VAL A 23 -7.74 -11.59 9.16
CA VAL A 23 -7.04 -12.88 9.08
C VAL A 23 -6.75 -13.45 10.46
N GLU A 24 -6.20 -12.65 11.35
CA GLU A 24 -5.80 -13.07 12.71
C GLU A 24 -7.00 -13.41 13.58
N SER A 25 -8.14 -12.74 13.38
CA SER A 25 -9.37 -13.03 14.11
C SER A 25 -10.06 -14.33 13.67
N GLY A 26 -9.64 -14.93 12.55
CA GLY A 26 -10.30 -16.09 11.95
C GLY A 26 -11.70 -15.78 11.39
N ASN A 27 -12.12 -14.51 11.40
CA ASN A 27 -13.40 -14.05 10.87
C ASN A 27 -13.26 -13.67 9.38
N ILE A 28 -12.84 -14.65 8.57
CA ILE A 28 -12.72 -14.50 7.11
C ILE A 28 -13.55 -15.55 6.41
N ASP A 29 -14.31 -15.09 5.42
CA ASP A 29 -14.93 -15.94 4.42
C ASP A 29 -13.86 -16.53 3.49
N ILE A 30 -13.83 -17.86 3.35
CA ILE A 30 -12.87 -18.59 2.50
C ILE A 30 -12.90 -18.06 1.06
N ASP A 31 -14.08 -17.69 0.56
CA ASP A 31 -14.24 -17.18 -0.80
C ASP A 31 -13.61 -15.79 -0.97
N GLN A 32 -13.37 -15.05 0.13
CA GLN A 32 -12.70 -13.74 0.11
C GLN A 32 -11.18 -13.82 0.21
N ILE A 33 -10.61 -14.98 0.60
CA ILE A 33 -9.15 -15.13 0.76
C ILE A 33 -8.37 -14.71 -0.49
N PRO A 34 -8.72 -15.14 -1.72
CA PRO A 34 -7.97 -14.74 -2.92
C PRO A 34 -7.99 -13.23 -3.15
N TYR A 35 -9.13 -12.59 -2.87
CA TYR A 35 -9.29 -11.15 -3.00
C TYR A 35 -8.45 -10.39 -1.96
N LEU A 36 -8.46 -10.83 -0.71
CA LEU A 36 -7.67 -10.22 0.37
C LEU A 36 -6.17 -10.32 0.10
N ILE A 37 -5.70 -11.46 -0.40
CA ILE A 37 -4.31 -11.65 -0.84
C ILE A 37 -3.99 -10.69 -1.99
N GLN A 38 -4.82 -10.65 -3.03
CA GLN A 38 -4.63 -9.76 -4.16
C GLN A 38 -4.58 -8.29 -3.72
N ARG A 39 -5.44 -7.91 -2.78
CA ARG A 39 -5.51 -6.54 -2.27
C ARG A 39 -4.28 -6.18 -1.44
N ALA A 40 -3.83 -7.07 -0.57
CA ALA A 40 -2.60 -6.88 0.22
C ALA A 40 -1.37 -6.73 -0.69
N THR A 41 -1.27 -7.53 -1.76
CA THR A 41 -0.19 -7.42 -2.76
C THR A 41 -0.24 -6.07 -3.49
N ALA A 42 -1.41 -5.63 -3.94
CA ALA A 42 -1.55 -4.34 -4.60
C ALA A 42 -1.19 -3.16 -3.68
N ILE A 43 -1.52 -3.26 -2.38
CA ILE A 43 -1.12 -2.25 -1.39
C ILE A 43 0.41 -2.24 -1.23
N LYS A 44 1.04 -3.41 -1.12
CA LYS A 44 2.49 -3.53 -1.02
C LYS A 44 3.19 -2.86 -2.21
N GLU A 45 2.80 -3.20 -3.43
CA GLU A 45 3.40 -2.66 -4.67
C GLU A 45 3.27 -1.14 -4.74
N GLU A 46 2.09 -0.59 -4.40
CA GLU A 46 1.86 0.86 -4.39
C GLU A 46 2.72 1.57 -3.33
N CYS A 47 2.85 0.98 -2.14
CA CYS A 47 3.72 1.52 -1.09
C CYS A 47 5.20 1.50 -1.51
N GLU A 48 5.68 0.39 -2.08
CA GLU A 48 7.06 0.25 -2.57
C GLU A 48 7.37 1.27 -3.68
N ALA A 49 6.45 1.45 -4.63
CA ALA A 49 6.60 2.42 -5.72
C ALA A 49 6.72 3.87 -5.17
N ARG A 50 5.89 4.23 -4.18
CA ARG A 50 5.94 5.56 -3.57
C ARG A 50 7.19 5.78 -2.73
N LEU A 51 7.63 4.77 -1.98
CA LEU A 51 8.86 4.84 -1.21
C LEU A 51 10.08 5.00 -2.12
N THR A 52 10.11 4.28 -3.25
CA THR A 52 11.14 4.45 -4.29
C THR A 52 11.14 5.88 -4.86
N GLY A 53 9.95 6.45 -5.06
CA GLY A 53 9.81 7.85 -5.47
C GLY A 53 10.36 8.84 -4.43
N ILE A 54 10.09 8.61 -3.14
CA ILE A 54 10.62 9.42 -2.03
C ILE A 54 12.14 9.32 -1.97
N ASP A 55 12.71 8.10 -2.04
CA ASP A 55 14.15 7.88 -2.03
C ASP A 55 14.84 8.59 -3.19
N SER A 56 14.26 8.52 -4.39
CA SER A 56 14.75 9.24 -5.58
C SER A 56 14.77 10.76 -5.38
N ILE A 57 13.74 11.33 -4.75
CA ILE A 57 13.68 12.77 -4.45
C ILE A 57 14.73 13.16 -3.41
N ILE A 58 14.90 12.37 -2.35
CA ILE A 58 15.91 12.60 -1.31
C ILE A 58 17.32 12.56 -1.93
N ASN A 59 17.62 11.53 -2.73
CA ASN A 59 18.91 11.39 -3.39
C ASN A 59 19.17 12.52 -4.42
N ALA A 60 18.14 12.97 -5.15
CA ALA A 60 18.26 14.12 -6.04
C ALA A 60 18.48 15.45 -5.29
N ALA A 61 17.91 15.60 -4.09
CA ALA A 61 18.13 16.76 -3.24
C ALA A 61 19.53 16.75 -2.62
N GLY A 62 20.04 15.60 -2.18
CA GLY A 62 21.40 15.45 -1.64
C GLY A 62 22.50 15.68 -2.67
N ASN A 63 22.22 15.47 -3.96
CA ASN A 63 23.16 15.73 -5.06
C ASN A 63 23.18 17.20 -5.54
N LYS A 64 22.39 18.11 -4.96
CA LYS A 64 22.39 19.54 -5.33
C LYS A 64 23.43 20.38 -4.58
N ASP A 65 24.15 19.81 -3.63
CA ASP A 65 25.18 20.49 -2.82
C ASP A 65 26.63 20.12 -3.22
N VAL A 66 26.87 19.71 -4.48
CA VAL A 66 28.24 19.50 -5.04
C VAL A 66 28.43 20.28 -6.33
#